data_AF-A0A1H9YJV6-F1
#
_entry.id   AF-A0A1H9YJV6-F1
#
_cell.length_a   1.000
_cell.length_b   1.000
_cell.length_c   1.000
_cell.angle_alpha   90.00
_cell.angle_beta   90.00
_cell.angle_gamma   90.00
#
_symmetry.space_group_name_H-M   'P 1'
#
loop_
_entity.id
_entity.type
_entity.pdbx_description
1 polymer ?
#
loop_
_entity_poly.entity_id
_entity_poly.type
_entity_poly.pdbx_seq_one_letter_code
_entity_poly.pdbx_strand_id
1 'polypeptide(L)'
;MGVKISYPVLYMHDGQNLFFPEESSFNMAWEVGKTLDELYSKGDNRGIIVVAIDNNQEGFKRFDEYSPWEVTCLKEFKNWTTKDKIGGEGVGYGAFIAETLKPMIDKKYRTLSERKYTAISGSSMGAIISLYIGIKYNSVFSRIGAFSPAIWAVKKELYSFLEGENLEDTLIYLDIGKNERSNKDKKDFEEIYVKDAIELHEYLQKRIGNNKLKFVLDENGYHNELSWGIRFPEFIKWIF
;
A
#
# COMPACT_ATOMS: atom_id res chain seq x y z
N MET A 1 5.99 31.59 23.43
CA MET A 1 4.99 30.75 22.71
C MET A 1 5.75 29.58 22.11
N GLY A 2 5.44 28.34 22.50
CA GLY A 2 6.12 27.17 21.98
C GLY A 2 5.80 26.97 20.49
N VAL A 3 6.78 26.53 19.70
CA VAL A 3 6.57 26.19 18.28
C VAL A 3 5.54 25.06 18.20
N LYS A 4 4.42 25.30 17.53
CA LYS A 4 3.39 24.28 17.30
C LYS A 4 3.87 23.39 16.16
N ILE A 5 4.51 22.27 16.50
CA ILE A 5 5.03 21.31 15.51
C ILE A 5 3.85 20.56 14.85
N SER A 6 3.93 20.29 13.55
CA SER A 6 3.00 19.42 12.82
C SER A 6 3.77 18.32 12.11
N TYR A 7 3.11 17.19 11.84
CA TYR A 7 3.76 15.99 11.30
C TYR A 7 3.13 15.56 9.96
N PRO A 8 3.93 14.99 9.04
CA PRO A 8 3.36 14.25 7.92
C PRO A 8 2.51 13.06 8.41
N VAL A 9 1.62 12.59 7.54
CA VAL A 9 0.70 11.50 7.84
C VAL A 9 0.86 10.37 6.83
N LEU A 10 0.97 9.15 7.33
CA LEU A 10 0.99 7.92 6.56
C LEU A 10 -0.26 7.10 6.91
N TYR A 11 -1.14 6.93 5.94
CA TYR A 11 -2.30 6.03 6.04
C TYR A 11 -1.86 4.64 5.61
N MET A 12 -2.04 3.65 6.49
CA MET A 12 -1.65 2.27 6.21
C MET A 12 -2.84 1.33 6.34
N HIS A 13 -2.98 0.48 5.33
CA HIS A 13 -3.93 -0.62 5.30
C HIS A 13 -3.44 -1.80 6.14
N ASP A 14 -4.36 -2.73 6.46
CA ASP A 14 -4.10 -3.87 7.34
C ASP A 14 -3.59 -3.44 8.72
N GLY A 15 -4.24 -2.45 9.33
CA GLY A 15 -3.84 -1.82 10.59
C GLY A 15 -3.48 -2.79 11.71
N GLN A 16 -4.24 -3.87 11.82
CA GLN A 16 -4.04 -4.93 12.82
C GLN A 16 -2.71 -5.68 12.67
N ASN A 17 -2.08 -5.63 11.49
CA ASN A 17 -0.80 -6.30 11.21
C ASN A 17 0.43 -5.36 11.34
N LEU A 18 0.24 -4.08 11.71
CA LEU A 18 1.33 -3.10 11.59
C LEU A 18 2.26 -3.02 12.80
N PHE A 19 1.74 -3.19 14.02
CA PHE A 19 2.48 -2.84 15.23
C PHE A 19 2.96 -4.04 16.03
N PHE A 20 2.05 -4.95 16.38
CA PHE A 20 2.30 -6.00 17.36
C PHE A 20 2.02 -7.38 16.75
N PRO A 21 3.01 -8.29 16.69
CA PRO A 21 2.80 -9.65 16.19
C PRO A 21 1.65 -10.36 16.91
N GLU A 22 1.53 -10.22 18.23
CA GLU A 22 0.49 -10.83 19.06
C GLU A 22 -0.93 -10.37 18.75
N GLU A 23 -1.10 -9.20 18.13
CA GLU A 23 -2.39 -8.64 17.70
C GLU A 23 -2.65 -8.87 16.20
N SER A 24 -1.66 -9.40 15.48
CA SER A 24 -1.71 -9.58 14.02
C SER A 24 -2.41 -10.87 13.59
N SER A 25 -2.90 -10.86 12.35
CA SER A 25 -3.65 -11.97 11.75
C SER A 25 -2.80 -13.25 11.56
N PHE A 26 -1.48 -13.14 11.55
CA PHE A 26 -0.55 -14.24 11.25
C PHE A 26 0.55 -14.44 12.31
N ASN A 27 0.43 -13.79 13.47
CA ASN A 27 1.49 -13.72 14.46
C ASN A 27 2.82 -13.17 13.90
N MET A 28 2.70 -12.23 12.95
CA MET A 28 3.76 -11.53 12.23
C MET A 28 3.31 -10.09 11.99
N ALA A 29 4.16 -9.11 12.32
CA ALA A 29 3.87 -7.70 12.10
C ALA A 29 5.00 -7.02 11.33
N TRP A 30 4.67 -5.86 10.75
CA TRP A 30 5.64 -5.00 10.08
C TRP A 30 6.60 -4.31 11.06
N GLU A 31 6.23 -4.25 12.35
CA GLU A 31 6.92 -3.48 13.39
C GLU A 31 7.06 -1.98 13.04
N VAL A 32 5.99 -1.38 12.49
CA VAL A 32 5.97 0.03 12.04
C VAL A 32 6.36 0.98 13.18
N GLY A 33 5.78 0.79 14.37
CA GLY A 33 6.03 1.67 15.53
C GLY A 33 7.52 1.66 15.92
N LYS A 34 8.09 0.48 16.10
CA LYS A 34 9.51 0.29 16.42
C LYS A 34 10.42 0.90 15.35
N THR A 35 10.11 0.67 14.08
CA THR A 35 10.90 1.24 12.97
C THR A 35 10.89 2.78 13.01
N LEU A 36 9.73 3.39 13.24
CA LEU A 36 9.62 4.85 13.29
C LEU A 36 10.33 5.44 14.51
N ASP A 37 10.27 4.78 15.67
CA ASP A 37 11.00 5.18 16.88
C ASP A 37 12.52 5.12 16.68
N GLU A 38 13.02 4.08 16.00
CA GLU A 38 14.44 3.96 15.66
C GLU A 38 14.89 5.07 14.70
N LEU A 39 14.10 5.35 13.65
CA LEU A 39 14.40 6.41 12.68
C LEU A 39 14.37 7.79 13.34
N TYR A 40 13.41 8.04 14.22
CA TYR A 40 13.33 9.28 14.99
C TYR A 40 14.55 9.45 15.90
N SER A 41 14.93 8.39 16.63
CA SER A 41 16.08 8.42 17.55
C SER A 41 17.41 8.66 16.84
N LYS A 42 17.54 8.22 15.58
CA LYS A 42 18.70 8.47 14.71
C LYS A 42 18.70 9.85 14.06
N GLY A 43 17.59 10.60 14.14
CA GLY A 43 17.40 11.88 13.45
C GLY A 43 17.07 11.76 11.96
N ASP A 44 16.74 10.55 11.48
CA ASP A 44 16.40 10.27 10.08
C ASP A 44 15.01 10.84 9.71
N ASN A 45 14.14 11.09 10.69
CA ASN A 45 12.88 11.81 10.50
C ASN A 45 12.54 12.68 11.73
N ARG A 46 11.56 13.58 11.59
CA ARG A 46 11.08 14.47 12.68
C ARG A 46 9.75 14.03 13.31
N GLY A 47 9.38 12.76 13.14
CA GLY A 47 8.11 12.18 13.54
C GLY A 47 7.11 12.10 12.38
N ILE A 48 6.30 11.04 12.38
CA ILE A 48 5.25 10.75 11.39
C ILE A 48 4.03 10.26 12.16
N ILE A 49 2.84 10.74 11.81
CA ILE A 49 1.58 10.17 12.30
C ILE A 49 1.22 8.99 11.39
N VAL A 50 1.05 7.80 11.95
CA VAL A 50 0.51 6.65 11.23
C VAL A 50 -0.97 6.50 11.56
N VAL A 51 -1.80 6.45 10.52
CA VAL A 51 -3.22 6.09 10.61
C VAL A 51 -3.35 4.65 10.13
N ALA A 52 -3.42 3.72 11.07
CA ALA A 52 -3.60 2.30 10.81
C ALA A 52 -5.08 1.98 10.63
N ILE A 53 -5.44 1.40 9.49
CA ILE A 53 -6.82 1.12 9.10
C ILE A 53 -6.98 -0.39 8.99
N ASP A 54 -7.69 -0.97 9.94
CA ASP A 54 -8.03 -2.39 9.92
C ASP A 54 -8.88 -2.72 8.70
N ASN A 55 -8.69 -3.92 8.18
CA ASN A 55 -9.56 -4.45 7.14
C ASN A 55 -10.69 -5.30 7.75
N ASN A 56 -11.71 -5.58 6.95
CA ASN A 56 -12.71 -6.57 7.32
C ASN A 56 -12.20 -8.01 7.08
N GLN A 57 -11.99 -8.74 8.18
CA GLN A 57 -11.51 -10.12 8.21
C GLN A 57 -12.61 -11.18 7.89
N GLU A 58 -13.87 -10.76 7.68
CA GLU A 58 -14.96 -11.68 7.34
C GLU A 58 -14.87 -12.14 5.88
N GLY A 59 -14.63 -13.43 5.66
CA GLY A 59 -14.65 -14.04 4.33
C GLY A 59 -13.72 -13.35 3.34
N PHE A 60 -14.28 -12.80 2.25
CA PHE A 60 -13.54 -12.06 1.23
C PHE A 60 -13.68 -10.53 1.34
N LYS A 61 -14.21 -10.01 2.45
CA LYS A 61 -14.51 -8.59 2.60
C LYS A 61 -13.28 -7.68 2.48
N ARG A 62 -12.10 -8.14 2.93
CA ARG A 62 -10.84 -7.47 2.62
C ARG A 62 -10.59 -7.29 1.12
N PHE A 63 -10.89 -8.30 0.30
CA PHE A 63 -10.76 -8.18 -1.16
C PHE A 63 -11.84 -7.25 -1.74
N ASP A 64 -13.04 -7.25 -1.17
CA ASP A 64 -14.12 -6.34 -1.54
C ASP A 64 -13.68 -4.88 -1.35
N GLU A 65 -13.22 -4.55 -0.14
CA GLU A 65 -12.75 -3.22 0.26
C GLU A 65 -11.49 -2.78 -0.51
N TYR A 66 -10.57 -3.70 -0.80
CA TYR A 66 -9.27 -3.36 -1.37
C TYR A 66 -9.21 -3.48 -2.90
N SER A 67 -10.36 -3.70 -3.53
CA SER A 67 -10.44 -3.68 -4.98
C SER A 67 -11.57 -2.74 -5.44
N PRO A 68 -11.27 -1.68 -6.21
CA PRO A 68 -12.30 -0.91 -6.91
C PRO A 68 -13.03 -1.72 -7.98
N TRP A 69 -12.48 -2.87 -8.36
CA TRP A 69 -12.96 -3.70 -9.46
C TRP A 69 -13.30 -5.11 -8.99
N GLU A 70 -14.13 -5.82 -9.75
CA GLU A 70 -14.43 -7.24 -9.49
C GLU A 70 -13.18 -8.10 -9.74
N VAL A 71 -12.84 -8.98 -8.81
CA VAL A 71 -11.68 -9.90 -8.89
C VAL A 71 -12.16 -11.24 -9.45
N THR A 72 -11.96 -11.43 -10.75
CA THR A 72 -12.54 -12.59 -11.48
C THR A 72 -11.62 -13.81 -11.57
N CYS A 73 -10.33 -13.66 -11.25
CA CYS A 73 -9.31 -14.68 -11.47
C CYS A 73 -8.95 -15.52 -10.22
N LEU A 74 -9.65 -15.36 -9.10
CA LEU A 74 -9.30 -16.03 -7.83
C LEU A 74 -9.22 -17.57 -7.93
N LYS A 75 -10.07 -18.18 -8.75
CA LYS A 75 -10.00 -19.62 -9.00
C LYS A 75 -8.68 -20.05 -9.65
N GLU A 76 -8.16 -19.25 -10.57
CA GLU A 76 -6.93 -19.52 -11.32
C GLU A 76 -5.67 -19.33 -10.47
N PHE A 77 -5.70 -18.35 -9.56
CA PHE A 77 -4.51 -17.95 -8.82
C PHE A 77 -4.48 -18.47 -7.37
N LYS A 78 -5.63 -18.63 -6.72
CA LYS A 78 -5.72 -18.98 -5.29
C LYS A 78 -6.40 -20.32 -5.00
N ASN A 79 -6.90 -21.02 -6.03
CA ASN A 79 -7.77 -22.19 -5.87
C ASN A 79 -9.01 -21.90 -4.99
N TRP A 80 -9.39 -20.63 -4.86
CA TRP A 80 -10.57 -20.22 -4.12
C TRP A 80 -11.79 -20.27 -5.03
N THR A 81 -12.85 -20.92 -4.56
CA THR A 81 -14.13 -21.00 -5.27
C THR A 81 -15.22 -20.38 -4.41
N THR A 82 -15.87 -19.36 -4.96
CA THR A 82 -17.07 -18.78 -4.37
C THR A 82 -18.15 -18.61 -5.46
N LYS A 83 -19.41 -18.52 -5.04
CA LYS A 83 -20.52 -18.13 -5.91
C LYS A 83 -20.74 -16.62 -5.92
N ASP A 84 -20.22 -15.93 -4.91
CA ASP A 84 -20.41 -14.51 -4.71
C ASP A 84 -19.36 -13.71 -5.51
N LYS A 85 -19.74 -12.50 -5.88
CA LYS A 85 -18.79 -11.54 -6.45
C LYS A 85 -17.82 -11.09 -5.36
N ILE A 86 -16.55 -10.96 -5.73
CA ILE A 86 -15.48 -10.47 -4.85
C ILE A 86 -14.88 -9.22 -5.48
N GLY A 87 -14.55 -8.22 -4.67
CA GLY A 87 -14.08 -6.92 -5.15
C GLY A 87 -15.22 -5.97 -5.53
N GLY A 88 -14.87 -4.72 -5.82
CA GLY A 88 -15.79 -3.70 -6.30
C GLY A 88 -16.23 -2.68 -5.23
N GLU A 89 -15.92 -2.90 -3.95
CA GLU A 89 -16.26 -1.95 -2.88
C GLU A 89 -15.15 -0.88 -2.69
N GLY A 90 -13.98 -1.05 -3.31
CA GLY A 90 -12.83 -0.15 -3.16
C GLY A 90 -13.05 1.30 -3.59
N VAL A 91 -14.04 1.57 -4.44
CA VAL A 91 -14.44 2.96 -4.76
C VAL A 91 -14.99 3.66 -3.51
N GLY A 92 -15.90 2.99 -2.79
CA GLY A 92 -16.49 3.52 -1.56
C GLY A 92 -15.48 3.62 -0.42
N TYR A 93 -14.64 2.60 -0.26
CA TYR A 93 -13.56 2.62 0.72
C TYR A 93 -12.55 3.75 0.47
N GLY A 94 -12.16 3.98 -0.78
CA GLY A 94 -11.30 5.09 -1.16
C GLY A 94 -11.90 6.47 -0.87
N ALA A 95 -13.19 6.65 -1.19
CA ALA A 95 -13.93 7.86 -0.86
C ALA A 95 -14.00 8.09 0.65
N PHE A 96 -14.30 7.05 1.43
CA PHE A 96 -14.28 7.14 2.90
C PHE A 96 -12.92 7.63 3.42
N ILE A 97 -11.81 7.07 2.92
CA ILE A 97 -10.48 7.49 3.37
C ILE A 97 -10.19 8.95 3.01
N ALA A 98 -10.40 9.33 1.75
CA ALA A 98 -10.02 10.64 1.24
C ALA A 98 -10.92 11.77 1.75
N GLU A 99 -12.22 11.52 1.84
CA GLU A 99 -13.25 12.55 2.05
C GLU A 99 -13.81 12.56 3.46
N THR A 100 -13.63 11.47 4.23
CA THR A 100 -14.15 11.38 5.61
C THR A 100 -13.02 11.20 6.63
N LEU A 101 -12.21 10.15 6.50
CA LEU A 101 -11.19 9.81 7.48
C LEU A 101 -10.10 10.87 7.53
N LYS A 102 -9.51 11.25 6.39
CA LYS A 102 -8.43 12.25 6.37
C LYS A 102 -8.85 13.60 6.95
N PRO A 103 -9.99 14.21 6.55
CA PRO A 103 -10.44 15.46 7.18
C PRO A 103 -10.64 15.35 8.70
N MET A 104 -11.13 14.21 9.18
CA MET A 104 -11.25 13.96 10.63
C MET A 104 -9.89 13.92 11.33
N ILE A 105 -8.90 13.25 10.73
CA ILE A 105 -7.52 13.17 11.26
C ILE A 105 -6.87 14.56 11.27
N ASP A 106 -6.97 15.33 10.19
CA ASP A 106 -6.41 16.68 10.08
C ASP A 106 -7.04 17.66 11.10
N LYS A 107 -8.31 17.48 11.44
CA LYS A 107 -9.00 18.28 12.46
C LYS A 107 -8.58 17.90 13.88
N LYS A 108 -8.30 16.61 14.13
CA LYS A 108 -8.07 16.07 15.47
C LYS A 108 -6.59 16.13 15.89
N TYR A 109 -5.67 15.98 14.95
CA TYR A 109 -4.24 15.87 15.22
C TYR A 109 -3.44 17.00 14.54
N ARG A 110 -2.18 17.19 14.96
CA ARG A 110 -1.28 18.22 14.40
C ARG A 110 -0.65 17.71 13.10
N THR A 111 -1.42 17.71 12.02
CA THR A 111 -0.95 17.22 10.72
C THR A 111 -0.36 18.35 9.87
N LEU A 112 0.53 17.99 8.96
CA LEU A 112 0.84 18.76 7.76
C LEU A 112 -0.17 18.29 6.68
N SER A 113 -1.27 19.01 6.52
CA SER A 113 -2.45 18.52 5.78
C SER A 113 -2.31 18.54 4.25
N GLU A 114 -1.28 19.21 3.72
CA GLU A 114 -1.00 19.30 2.28
C GLU A 114 -0.67 17.91 1.69
N ARG A 115 -1.07 17.66 0.44
CA ARG A 115 -0.87 16.36 -0.23
C ARG A 115 0.59 15.88 -0.22
N LYS A 116 1.54 16.81 -0.36
CA LYS A 116 2.97 16.55 -0.32
C LYS A 116 3.48 16.12 1.05
N TYR A 117 2.64 15.99 2.07
CA TYR A 117 2.99 15.42 3.38
C TYR A 117 2.06 14.26 3.76
N THR A 118 1.20 13.84 2.83
CA THR A 118 0.19 12.81 3.06
C THR A 118 0.49 11.61 2.15
N ALA A 119 0.83 10.49 2.77
CA ALA A 119 1.10 9.24 2.08
C ALA A 119 0.02 8.19 2.36
N ILE A 120 -0.19 7.28 1.42
CA ILE A 120 -1.02 6.09 1.59
C ILE A 120 -0.23 4.84 1.18
N SER A 121 -0.37 3.76 1.95
CA SER A 121 0.40 2.54 1.72
C SER A 121 -0.30 1.28 2.21
N GLY A 122 0.08 0.16 1.61
CA GLY A 122 -0.29 -1.18 2.05
C GLY A 122 0.46 -2.23 1.26
N SER A 123 0.21 -3.50 1.57
CA SER A 123 0.78 -4.63 0.83
C SER A 123 -0.26 -5.47 0.11
N SER A 124 0.14 -6.20 -0.92
CA SER A 124 -0.75 -7.12 -1.64
C SER A 124 -1.96 -6.40 -2.22
N MET A 125 -3.20 -6.78 -1.86
CA MET A 125 -4.40 -6.01 -2.22
C MET A 125 -4.41 -4.60 -1.60
N GLY A 126 -3.82 -4.43 -0.41
CA GLY A 126 -3.57 -3.12 0.21
C GLY A 126 -2.74 -2.19 -0.68
N ALA A 127 -1.78 -2.74 -1.42
CA ALA A 127 -1.00 -1.98 -2.39
C ALA A 127 -1.84 -1.57 -3.61
N ILE A 128 -2.75 -2.44 -4.07
CA ILE A 128 -3.69 -2.14 -5.17
C ILE A 128 -4.60 -0.97 -4.79
N ILE A 129 -5.22 -1.02 -3.62
CA ILE A 129 -6.09 0.06 -3.16
C ILE A 129 -5.31 1.35 -2.83
N SER A 130 -4.07 1.25 -2.36
CA SER A 130 -3.19 2.42 -2.19
C SER A 130 -2.86 3.09 -3.52
N LEU A 131 -2.54 2.31 -4.57
CA LEU A 131 -2.33 2.84 -5.92
C LEU A 131 -3.60 3.53 -6.43
N TYR A 132 -4.77 2.88 -6.29
CA TYR A 132 -6.04 3.47 -6.69
C TYR A 132 -6.32 4.78 -5.95
N ILE A 133 -6.28 4.80 -4.62
CA ILE A 133 -6.62 5.97 -3.81
C ILE A 133 -5.63 7.11 -4.09
N GLY A 134 -4.33 6.81 -4.08
CA GLY A 134 -3.29 7.83 -4.27
C GLY A 134 -3.33 8.50 -5.64
N ILE A 135 -3.77 7.78 -6.66
CA ILE A 135 -3.90 8.30 -8.03
C ILE A 135 -5.26 8.97 -8.23
N LYS A 136 -6.35 8.33 -7.79
CA LYS A 136 -7.70 8.87 -7.96
C LYS A 136 -7.91 10.17 -7.17
N TYR A 137 -7.39 10.20 -5.95
CA TYR A 137 -7.45 11.33 -5.04
C TYR A 137 -6.10 12.04 -4.99
N ASN A 138 -5.48 12.27 -6.15
CA ASN A 138 -4.14 12.83 -6.21
C ASN A 138 -4.04 14.24 -5.61
N SER A 139 -5.13 15.02 -5.62
CA SER A 139 -5.20 16.32 -4.93
C SER A 139 -5.07 16.21 -3.40
N VAL A 140 -5.29 15.00 -2.85
CA VAL A 140 -5.28 14.69 -1.42
C VAL A 140 -4.02 13.94 -1.01
N PHE A 141 -3.58 12.97 -1.83
CA PHE A 141 -2.42 12.13 -1.59
C PHE A 141 -1.43 12.30 -2.75
N SER A 142 -0.16 12.54 -2.46
CA SER A 142 0.89 12.61 -3.50
C SER A 142 2.04 11.64 -3.29
N ARG A 143 1.85 10.68 -2.38
CA ARG A 143 2.88 9.74 -1.93
C ARG A 143 2.23 8.37 -1.74
N ILE A 144 2.73 7.38 -2.46
CA ILE A 144 2.14 6.05 -2.51
C ILE A 144 3.23 5.02 -2.19
N GLY A 145 2.95 4.12 -1.25
CA GLY A 145 3.80 2.95 -0.99
C GLY A 145 3.05 1.67 -1.33
N ALA A 146 3.47 0.97 -2.37
CA ALA A 146 2.85 -0.28 -2.82
C ALA A 146 3.84 -1.45 -2.66
N PHE A 147 3.63 -2.21 -1.59
CA PHE A 147 4.47 -3.35 -1.21
C PHE A 147 3.90 -4.65 -1.79
N SER A 148 4.71 -5.42 -2.51
CA SER A 148 4.30 -6.68 -3.15
C SER A 148 2.90 -6.64 -3.80
N PRO A 149 2.63 -5.72 -4.75
CA PRO A 149 1.27 -5.48 -5.24
C PRO A 149 0.67 -6.69 -5.94
N ALA A 150 -0.56 -7.06 -5.56
CA ALA A 150 -1.28 -8.22 -6.13
C ALA A 150 -1.90 -7.91 -7.50
N ILE A 151 -1.08 -7.45 -8.44
CA ILE A 151 -1.50 -6.96 -9.77
C ILE A 151 -2.25 -8.04 -10.54
N TRP A 152 -1.83 -9.31 -10.44
CA TRP A 152 -2.49 -10.47 -11.04
C TRP A 152 -4.00 -10.54 -10.77
N ALA A 153 -4.48 -9.93 -9.68
CA ALA A 153 -5.90 -9.92 -9.30
C ALA A 153 -6.75 -9.02 -10.21
N VAL A 154 -6.17 -7.92 -10.72
CA VAL A 154 -6.91 -6.82 -11.39
C VAL A 154 -6.08 -6.15 -12.49
N LYS A 155 -5.18 -6.91 -13.13
CA LYS A 155 -4.15 -6.35 -14.02
C LYS A 155 -4.75 -5.48 -15.13
N LYS A 156 -5.75 -6.00 -15.84
CA LYS A 156 -6.37 -5.28 -16.96
C LYS A 156 -7.02 -3.97 -16.49
N GLU A 157 -7.76 -4.03 -15.39
CA GLU A 157 -8.50 -2.92 -14.82
C GLU A 157 -7.55 -1.84 -14.27
N LEU A 158 -6.48 -2.26 -13.60
CA LEU A 158 -5.44 -1.36 -13.09
C LEU A 158 -4.78 -0.57 -14.23
N TYR A 159 -4.33 -1.24 -15.29
CA TYR A 159 -3.69 -0.55 -16.42
C TYR A 159 -4.67 0.38 -17.16
N SER A 160 -5.93 -0.06 -17.36
CA SER A 160 -6.96 0.79 -17.96
C SER A 160 -7.24 2.04 -17.12
N PHE A 161 -7.22 1.93 -15.79
CA PHE A 161 -7.32 3.07 -14.89
C PHE A 161 -6.12 4.00 -15.00
N LEU A 162 -4.90 3.46 -14.99
CA LEU A 162 -3.67 4.26 -15.08
C LEU A 162 -3.57 5.05 -16.38
N GLU A 163 -4.06 4.53 -17.51
CA GLU A 163 -4.07 5.21 -18.81
C GLU A 163 -4.84 6.53 -18.78
N GLY A 164 -5.92 6.61 -18.00
CA GLY A 164 -6.81 7.77 -17.94
C GLY A 164 -6.43 8.85 -16.92
N GLU A 165 -5.49 8.58 -16.02
CA GLU A 165 -5.23 9.43 -14.86
C GLU A 165 -3.92 10.24 -14.98
N ASN A 166 -3.91 11.45 -14.40
CA ASN A 166 -2.71 12.28 -14.29
C ASN A 166 -1.92 11.90 -13.03
N LEU A 167 -0.60 11.70 -13.19
CA LEU A 167 0.30 11.28 -12.12
C LEU A 167 1.30 12.39 -11.71
N GLU A 168 1.04 13.64 -12.11
CA GLU A 168 1.93 14.77 -11.86
C GLU A 168 2.26 14.95 -10.36
N ASP A 169 3.55 15.20 -10.12
CA ASP A 169 4.15 15.39 -8.79
C ASP A 169 3.76 14.34 -7.73
N THR A 170 3.59 13.10 -8.16
CA THR A 170 3.31 11.96 -7.28
C THR A 170 4.57 11.12 -7.09
N LEU A 171 4.93 10.84 -5.84
CA LEU A 171 5.98 9.89 -5.50
C LEU A 171 5.37 8.50 -5.33
N ILE A 172 5.92 7.50 -6.01
CA ILE A 172 5.47 6.12 -5.91
C ILE A 172 6.66 5.24 -5.52
N TYR A 173 6.54 4.56 -4.40
CA TYR A 173 7.42 3.47 -3.98
C TYR A 173 6.75 2.15 -4.35
N LEU A 174 7.49 1.30 -5.05
CA LEU A 174 7.12 -0.06 -5.37
C LEU A 174 8.16 -1.01 -4.81
N ASP A 175 7.72 -2.13 -4.26
CA ASP A 175 8.62 -3.25 -4.01
C ASP A 175 8.01 -4.60 -4.36
N ILE A 176 8.90 -5.59 -4.46
CA ILE A 176 8.54 -6.99 -4.61
C ILE A 176 9.68 -7.88 -4.07
N GLY A 177 9.34 -8.97 -3.39
CA GLY A 177 10.27 -10.04 -3.08
C GLY A 177 10.47 -10.99 -4.28
N LYS A 178 11.57 -11.75 -4.31
CA LYS A 178 11.71 -12.83 -5.31
C LYS A 178 11.02 -14.13 -4.92
N ASN A 179 10.71 -14.32 -3.64
CA ASN A 179 10.12 -15.56 -3.11
C ASN A 179 8.62 -15.36 -2.79
N GLU A 180 7.93 -14.58 -3.63
CA GLU A 180 6.52 -14.23 -3.47
C GLU A 180 5.60 -15.42 -3.73
N ARG A 181 5.02 -15.98 -2.67
CA ARG A 181 4.07 -17.08 -2.77
C ARG A 181 2.78 -16.78 -2.07
N SER A 182 1.71 -16.94 -2.83
CA SER A 182 0.34 -16.72 -2.35
C SER A 182 -0.56 -17.95 -2.59
N ASN A 183 -0.05 -18.93 -3.34
CA ASN A 183 -0.64 -20.26 -3.53
C ASN A 183 0.52 -21.27 -3.60
N LYS A 184 0.53 -22.25 -2.69
CA LYS A 184 1.61 -23.25 -2.59
C LYS A 184 1.57 -24.28 -3.73
N ASP A 185 0.41 -24.46 -4.35
CA ASP A 185 0.19 -25.44 -5.41
C ASP A 185 0.59 -24.90 -6.79
N LYS A 186 0.71 -23.57 -6.92
CA LYS A 186 1.07 -22.88 -8.17
C LYS A 186 2.55 -22.52 -8.16
N LYS A 187 3.35 -23.30 -8.88
CA LYS A 187 4.83 -23.22 -8.86
C LYS A 187 5.39 -21.94 -9.47
N ASP A 188 4.66 -21.29 -10.37
CA ASP A 188 5.04 -20.08 -11.10
C ASP A 188 4.58 -18.78 -10.42
N PHE A 189 4.02 -18.84 -9.20
CA PHE A 189 3.46 -17.65 -8.54
C PHE A 189 4.50 -16.56 -8.25
N GLU A 190 5.73 -16.97 -7.94
CA GLU A 190 6.87 -16.06 -7.72
C GLU A 190 7.16 -15.26 -9.00
N GLU A 191 7.23 -15.96 -10.13
CA GLU A 191 7.48 -15.35 -11.44
C GLU A 191 6.36 -14.39 -11.84
N ILE A 192 5.08 -14.74 -11.57
CA ILE A 192 3.93 -13.88 -11.84
C ILE A 192 4.04 -12.55 -11.07
N TYR A 193 4.29 -12.62 -9.76
CA TYR A 193 4.43 -11.41 -8.93
C TYR A 193 5.57 -10.51 -9.39
N VAL A 194 6.75 -11.11 -9.57
CA VAL A 194 7.96 -10.37 -9.96
C VAL A 194 7.77 -9.74 -11.33
N LYS A 195 7.24 -10.51 -12.30
CA LYS A 195 6.96 -10.00 -13.65
C LYS A 195 5.96 -8.86 -13.63
N ASP A 196 4.85 -9.01 -12.93
CA ASP A 196 3.83 -7.96 -12.85
C ASP A 196 4.37 -6.68 -12.20
N ALA A 197 5.17 -6.81 -11.12
CA ALA A 197 5.78 -5.67 -10.45
C ALA A 197 6.81 -4.93 -11.34
N ILE A 198 7.63 -5.67 -12.09
CA ILE A 198 8.57 -5.11 -13.07
C ILE A 198 7.82 -4.39 -14.21
N GLU A 199 6.77 -5.02 -14.76
CA GLU A 199 5.97 -4.40 -15.82
C GLU A 199 5.27 -3.12 -15.35
N LEU A 200 4.78 -3.09 -14.10
CA LEU A 200 4.19 -1.88 -13.52
C LEU A 200 5.25 -0.81 -13.29
N HIS A 201 6.43 -1.18 -12.79
CA HIS A 201 7.56 -0.27 -12.64
C HIS A 201 7.94 0.37 -13.98
N GLU A 202 8.14 -0.41 -15.03
CA GLU A 202 8.49 0.09 -16.36
C GLU A 202 7.40 1.00 -16.94
N TYR A 203 6.13 0.64 -16.74
CA TYR A 203 5.00 1.47 -17.16
C TYR A 203 5.01 2.83 -16.45
N LEU A 204 5.11 2.84 -15.12
CA LEU A 204 5.13 4.07 -14.33
C LEU A 204 6.40 4.89 -14.60
N GLN A 205 7.54 4.25 -14.79
CA GLN A 205 8.80 4.92 -15.10
C GLN A 205 8.67 5.80 -16.35
N LYS A 206 8.03 5.28 -17.40
CA LYS A 206 7.75 6.02 -18.64
C LYS A 206 6.80 7.22 -18.43
N ARG A 207 5.95 7.16 -17.39
CA ARG A 207 4.92 8.17 -17.11
C ARG A 207 5.40 9.27 -16.17
N ILE A 208 6.18 8.96 -15.13
CA ILE A 208 6.56 9.91 -14.07
C ILE A 208 8.07 10.13 -13.91
N GLY A 209 8.90 9.30 -14.55
CA GLY A 209 10.36 9.39 -14.47
C GLY A 209 10.96 8.85 -13.17
N ASN A 210 12.29 8.66 -13.19
CA ASN A 210 13.04 7.98 -12.12
C ASN A 210 13.14 8.76 -10.80
N ASN A 211 13.01 10.09 -10.84
CA ASN A 211 13.08 10.92 -9.63
C ASN A 211 11.81 10.82 -8.77
N LYS A 212 10.71 10.30 -9.34
CA LYS A 212 9.40 10.17 -8.70
C LYS A 212 8.98 8.72 -8.47
N LEU A 213 9.78 7.76 -8.92
CA LEU A 213 9.50 6.34 -8.81
C LEU A 213 10.71 5.63 -8.18
N LYS A 214 10.47 4.92 -7.07
CA LYS A 214 11.44 3.99 -6.49
C LYS A 214 10.94 2.57 -6.62
N PHE A 215 11.82 1.69 -7.06
CA PHE A 215 11.55 0.25 -7.16
C PHE A 215 12.60 -0.53 -6.38
N VAL A 216 12.16 -1.45 -5.53
CA VAL A 216 13.02 -2.34 -4.75
C VAL A 216 12.66 -3.79 -5.08
N LEU A 217 13.66 -4.53 -5.56
CA LEU A 217 13.57 -5.98 -5.75
C LEU A 217 14.38 -6.67 -4.65
N ASP A 218 13.71 -7.37 -3.77
CA ASP A 218 14.32 -8.04 -2.62
C ASP A 218 14.57 -9.52 -2.92
N GLU A 219 15.84 -9.87 -3.11
CA GLU A 219 16.32 -11.22 -3.40
C GLU A 219 15.85 -12.26 -2.36
N ASN A 220 15.68 -11.84 -1.10
CA ASN A 220 15.30 -12.72 0.00
C ASN A 220 13.87 -12.46 0.49
N GLY A 221 13.12 -11.57 -0.17
CA GLY A 221 11.80 -11.14 0.24
C GLY A 221 10.73 -12.20 -0.06
N TYR A 222 9.76 -12.32 0.84
CA TYR A 222 8.57 -13.18 0.73
C TYR A 222 7.27 -12.35 0.83
N HIS A 223 6.13 -12.99 0.55
CA HIS A 223 4.80 -12.38 0.64
C HIS A 223 4.26 -12.32 2.08
N ASN A 224 4.91 -11.56 2.98
CA ASN A 224 4.52 -11.49 4.39
C ASN A 224 4.98 -10.21 5.11
N GLU A 225 4.42 -9.99 6.30
CA GLU A 225 4.61 -8.83 7.17
C GLU A 225 6.06 -8.60 7.57
N LEU A 226 6.84 -9.65 7.85
CA LEU A 226 8.26 -9.51 8.17
C LEU A 226 9.06 -8.98 7.00
N SER A 227 8.80 -9.49 5.79
CA SER A 227 9.52 -9.06 4.59
C SER A 227 9.20 -7.60 4.24
N TRP A 228 7.93 -7.20 4.38
CA TRP A 228 7.53 -5.81 4.21
C TRP A 228 8.13 -4.90 5.29
N GLY A 229 8.14 -5.35 6.55
CA GLY A 229 8.79 -4.67 7.67
C GLY A 229 10.28 -4.41 7.46
N ILE A 230 11.01 -5.35 6.84
CA ILE A 230 12.44 -5.17 6.50
C ILE A 230 12.65 -4.03 5.50
N ARG A 231 11.74 -3.86 4.53
CA ARG A 231 11.84 -2.83 3.47
C ARG A 231 11.23 -1.49 3.86
N PHE A 232 10.34 -1.49 4.86
CA PHE A 232 9.63 -0.31 5.35
C PHE A 232 10.56 0.88 5.74
N PRO A 233 11.71 0.70 6.43
CA PRO A 233 12.61 1.81 6.74
C PRO A 233 13.10 2.56 5.50
N GLU A 234 13.40 1.84 4.42
CA GLU A 234 13.88 2.45 3.17
C GLU A 234 12.77 3.22 2.45
N PHE A 235 11.54 2.70 2.49
CA PHE A 235 10.36 3.41 2.02
C PHE A 235 10.19 4.74 2.76
N ILE A 236 10.20 4.72 4.10
CA ILE A 236 10.01 5.93 4.92
C ILE A 236 11.06 7.00 4.61
N LYS A 237 12.34 6.62 4.51
CA LYS A 237 13.45 7.54 4.20
C LYS A 237 13.34 8.18 2.81
N TRP A 238 12.72 7.49 1.87
CA TRP A 238 12.61 7.97 0.49
C TRP A 238 11.34 8.79 0.25
N ILE A 239 10.23 8.40 0.88
CA ILE A 239 8.92 8.99 0.61
C ILE A 239 8.70 10.32 1.35
N PHE A 240 9.39 10.56 2.48
CA PHE A 240 9.26 11.75 3.33
C PHE A 240 10.51 12.62 3.33
#